data_AF-A0A520MDB8-F1
#
_entry.id   AF-A0A520MDB8-F1
#
_cell.length_a   1.000
_cell.length_b   1.000
_cell.length_c   1.000
_cell.angle_alpha   90.00
_cell.angle_beta   90.00
_cell.angle_gamma   90.00
#
_symmetry.space_group_name_H-M   'P 1'
#
loop_
_entity.id
_entity.type
_entity.pdbx_description
1 polymer ?
#
loop_
_entity_poly.entity_id
_entity_poly.type
_entity_poly.pdbx_seq_one_letter_code
_entity_poly.pdbx_strand_id
1 'polypeptide(L)'
;MSDDVPNNSAQEGRLQRKASVKGSFISTFRQVFLRHGLTMGFIAVCCLILPEVSQAIAWSSSPLMSAPIYYFGVSVGLLLFFFIFLRLKGHQLTQTQVAWLGYLLFISVVEEFAFRLMLPSLLVGVMGIIPAAVLSNVLFASIHYITLRWKLINCLGVFFGGMGLSRLLSNTEDIALVILVHWFFTFLNTPTSPNRQAQAVVSE
;
A
#
# COMPACT_ATOMS: atom_id res chain seq x y z
N MET A 1 -28.13 37.92 -8.13
CA MET A 1 -28.23 36.50 -8.49
C MET A 1 -26.84 35.93 -8.28
N SER A 2 -26.58 35.47 -7.06
CA SER A 2 -25.27 34.93 -6.69
C SER A 2 -25.34 33.43 -6.93
N ASP A 3 -24.61 32.93 -7.92
CA ASP A 3 -24.46 31.50 -8.17
C ASP A 3 -23.58 30.91 -7.07
N ASP A 4 -24.20 30.53 -5.96
CA ASP A 4 -23.60 29.66 -4.95
C ASP A 4 -23.41 28.27 -5.58
N VAL A 5 -22.29 28.09 -6.29
CA VAL A 5 -21.80 26.76 -6.66
C VAL A 5 -21.50 26.03 -5.34
N PRO A 6 -22.22 24.96 -4.99
CA PRO A 6 -21.92 24.23 -3.77
C PRO A 6 -20.50 23.67 -3.92
N ASN A 7 -19.60 24.12 -3.06
CA ASN A 7 -18.22 23.67 -3.04
C ASN A 7 -18.19 22.18 -2.66
N ASN A 8 -18.25 21.33 -3.68
CA ASN A 8 -18.30 19.87 -3.60
C ASN A 8 -16.97 19.23 -3.18
N SER A 9 -16.07 20.01 -2.54
CA SER A 9 -14.73 19.61 -2.10
C SER A 9 -14.75 18.55 -1.01
N ALA A 10 -15.85 18.44 -0.25
CA ALA A 10 -16.04 17.40 0.77
C ALA A 10 -16.23 15.98 0.18
N GLN A 11 -16.49 15.84 -1.14
CA GLN A 11 -16.73 14.53 -1.74
C GLN A 11 -15.48 13.82 -2.27
N GLU A 12 -14.35 14.51 -2.44
CA GLU A 12 -13.11 13.88 -2.90
C GLU A 12 -12.40 13.14 -1.77
N GLY A 13 -12.28 11.81 -1.88
CA GLY A 13 -11.47 11.05 -0.93
C GLY A 13 -10.05 11.60 -0.92
N ARG A 14 -9.45 11.84 0.25
CA ARG A 14 -8.11 12.46 0.42
C ARG A 14 -7.09 11.96 -0.61
N LEU A 15 -7.08 10.66 -0.87
CA LEU A 15 -6.15 10.03 -1.81
C LEU A 15 -6.67 9.96 -3.25
N GLN A 16 -7.99 9.88 -3.46
CA GLN A 16 -8.63 9.47 -4.70
C GLN A 16 -9.17 10.64 -5.53
N ARG A 17 -9.19 10.48 -6.85
CA ARG A 17 -9.89 11.36 -7.80
C ARG A 17 -11.21 10.73 -8.27
N LYS A 18 -12.16 11.56 -8.72
CA LYS A 18 -13.41 11.10 -9.34
C LYS A 18 -13.14 10.34 -10.64
N ALA A 19 -14.01 9.39 -10.98
CA ALA A 19 -13.92 8.66 -12.25
C ALA A 19 -14.25 9.54 -13.47
N SER A 20 -15.12 10.53 -13.25
CA SER A 20 -15.63 11.49 -14.24
C SER A 20 -16.32 12.63 -13.47
N VAL A 21 -16.70 13.71 -14.14
CA VAL A 21 -17.50 14.82 -13.58
C VAL A 21 -18.78 14.31 -12.88
N LYS A 22 -19.36 13.20 -13.39
CA LYS A 22 -20.50 12.48 -12.79
C LYS A 22 -20.14 11.13 -12.14
N GLY A 23 -18.85 10.78 -12.09
CA GLY A 23 -18.40 9.43 -11.74
C GLY A 23 -18.21 9.20 -10.23
N SER A 24 -18.47 7.97 -9.77
CA SER A 24 -18.32 7.57 -8.38
C SER A 24 -16.87 7.23 -7.97
N PHE A 25 -16.60 7.29 -6.67
CA PHE A 25 -15.32 6.88 -6.07
C PHE A 25 -15.23 5.37 -5.87
N ILE A 26 -14.02 4.88 -5.58
CA ILE A 26 -13.83 3.53 -5.06
C ILE A 26 -14.24 3.57 -3.59
N SER A 27 -15.46 3.13 -3.30
CA SER A 27 -16.13 3.37 -2.02
C SER A 27 -16.22 2.15 -1.12
N THR A 28 -15.81 0.98 -1.62
CA THR A 28 -15.93 -0.31 -0.91
C THR A 28 -14.61 -1.04 -0.87
N PHE A 29 -14.40 -1.78 0.22
CA PHE A 29 -13.26 -2.68 0.37
C PHE A 29 -13.14 -3.66 -0.81
N ARG A 30 -14.25 -4.29 -1.22
CA ARG A 30 -14.25 -5.23 -2.36
C ARG A 30 -13.69 -4.63 -3.64
N GLN A 31 -14.04 -3.38 -3.97
CA GLN A 31 -13.50 -2.72 -5.16
C GLN A 31 -11.98 -2.46 -5.05
N VAL A 32 -11.50 -2.08 -3.86
CA VAL A 32 -10.05 -1.91 -3.62
C VAL A 32 -9.34 -3.24 -3.82
N PHE A 33 -9.81 -4.30 -3.17
CA PHE A 33 -9.22 -5.63 -3.27
C PHE A 33 -9.18 -6.14 -4.72
N LEU A 34 -10.32 -6.11 -5.42
CA LEU A 34 -10.41 -6.64 -6.78
C LEU A 34 -9.57 -5.87 -7.81
N ARG A 35 -9.46 -4.55 -7.67
CA ARG A 35 -8.76 -3.73 -8.66
C ARG A 35 -7.28 -3.63 -8.38
N HIS A 36 -6.91 -3.47 -7.12
CA HIS A 36 -5.54 -3.18 -6.72
C HIS A 36 -4.89 -4.39 -6.11
N GLY A 37 -5.51 -5.01 -5.10
CA GLY A 37 -4.99 -6.21 -4.46
C GLY A 37 -4.71 -7.34 -5.44
N LEU A 38 -5.66 -7.66 -6.33
CA LEU A 38 -5.46 -8.69 -7.35
C LEU A 38 -4.41 -8.30 -8.40
N THR A 39 -4.34 -7.03 -8.80
CA THR A 39 -3.32 -6.58 -9.75
C THR A 39 -1.92 -6.71 -9.17
N MET A 40 -1.72 -6.27 -7.92
CA MET A 40 -0.44 -6.40 -7.24
C MET A 40 -0.08 -7.86 -6.97
N GLY A 41 -1.05 -8.68 -6.55
CA GLY A 41 -0.87 -10.11 -6.35
C GLY A 41 -0.49 -10.83 -7.64
N PHE A 42 -1.14 -10.50 -8.76
CA PHE A 42 -0.81 -11.07 -10.07
C PHE A 42 0.64 -10.72 -10.48
N ILE A 43 1.06 -9.47 -10.32
CA ILE A 43 2.44 -9.06 -10.61
C ILE A 43 3.44 -9.80 -9.73
N ALA A 44 3.16 -9.92 -8.43
CA ALA A 44 4.00 -10.66 -7.50
C ALA A 44 4.14 -12.13 -7.93
N VAL A 45 3.05 -12.79 -8.30
CA VAL A 45 3.06 -14.17 -8.80
C VAL A 45 3.85 -14.28 -10.11
N CYS A 46 3.66 -13.36 -11.05
CA CYS A 46 4.42 -13.33 -12.31
C CYS A 46 5.94 -13.14 -12.09
N CYS A 47 6.34 -12.40 -11.05
CA CYS A 47 7.76 -12.29 -10.70
C CYS A 47 8.26 -13.56 -10.00
N LEU A 48 7.43 -14.17 -9.13
CA LEU A 48 7.80 -15.32 -8.32
C LEU A 48 8.06 -16.59 -9.15
N ILE A 49 7.45 -16.72 -10.33
CA ILE A 49 7.70 -17.86 -11.23
C ILE A 49 9.09 -17.82 -11.88
N LEU A 50 9.81 -16.70 -11.81
CA LEU A 50 11.14 -16.54 -12.40
C LEU A 50 12.21 -16.99 -11.39
N PRO A 51 13.06 -17.97 -11.71
CA PRO A 51 13.97 -18.57 -10.74
C PRO A 51 15.00 -17.59 -10.16
N GLU A 52 15.31 -16.51 -10.88
CA GLU A 52 16.30 -15.50 -10.53
C GLU A 52 15.95 -14.76 -9.23
N VAL A 53 14.67 -14.72 -8.84
CA VAL A 53 14.25 -13.99 -7.62
C VAL A 53 14.45 -14.81 -6.34
N SER A 54 14.66 -16.12 -6.45
CA SER A 54 14.75 -17.03 -5.29
C SER A 54 15.88 -16.65 -4.34
N GLN A 55 17.06 -16.33 -4.87
CA GLN A 55 18.21 -15.91 -4.07
C GLN A 55 17.95 -14.58 -3.36
N ALA A 56 17.35 -13.61 -4.05
CA ALA A 56 17.00 -12.32 -3.47
C ALA A 56 15.99 -12.48 -2.31
N ILE A 57 14.99 -13.35 -2.47
CA ILE A 57 14.02 -13.69 -1.41
C ILE A 57 14.73 -14.33 -0.21
N ALA A 58 15.57 -15.34 -0.45
CA ALA A 58 16.26 -16.05 0.61
C ALA A 58 17.17 -15.11 1.43
N TRP A 59 17.97 -14.28 0.75
CA TRP A 59 18.86 -13.34 1.41
C TRP A 59 18.09 -12.27 2.18
N SER A 60 17.13 -11.61 1.53
CA SER A 60 16.40 -10.52 2.17
C SER A 60 15.48 -10.97 3.31
N SER A 61 15.11 -12.26 3.35
CA SER A 61 14.30 -12.86 4.42
C SER A 61 15.15 -13.49 5.54
N SER A 62 16.47 -13.61 5.35
CA SER A 62 17.38 -14.20 6.34
C SER A 62 17.31 -13.50 7.71
N PRO A 63 17.25 -12.15 7.80
CA PRO A 63 17.10 -11.46 9.09
C PRO A 63 15.86 -11.92 9.87
N LEU A 64 14.70 -12.03 9.19
CA LEU A 64 13.46 -12.53 9.79
C LEU A 64 13.60 -13.96 10.32
N MET A 65 14.27 -14.84 9.58
CA MET A 65 14.48 -16.23 9.99
C MET A 65 15.45 -16.33 11.17
N SER A 66 16.43 -15.42 11.27
CA SER A 66 17.41 -15.38 12.35
C SER A 66 16.85 -14.83 13.66
N ALA A 67 15.90 -13.89 13.60
CA ALA A 67 15.36 -13.20 14.77
C ALA A 67 13.83 -13.04 14.72
N PRO A 68 13.04 -14.13 14.53
CA PRO A 68 11.59 -14.04 14.28
C PRO A 68 10.81 -13.36 15.42
N ILE A 69 11.28 -13.52 16.67
CA ILE A 69 10.66 -12.93 17.86
C ILE A 69 10.71 -11.38 17.80
N TYR A 70 11.77 -10.81 17.23
CA TYR A 70 11.90 -9.36 17.10
C TYR A 70 10.80 -8.80 16.20
N TYR A 71 10.63 -9.36 15.00
CA TYR A 71 9.61 -8.92 14.04
C TYR A 71 8.19 -9.20 14.55
N PHE A 72 7.99 -10.31 15.26
CA PHE A 72 6.72 -10.58 15.95
C PHE A 72 6.41 -9.49 16.98
N GLY A 73 7.37 -9.14 17.84
CA GLY A 73 7.22 -8.07 18.83
C GLY A 73 6.90 -6.72 18.20
N VAL A 74 7.60 -6.33 17.13
CA VAL A 74 7.32 -5.10 16.38
C VAL A 74 5.93 -5.14 15.75
N SER A 75 5.52 -6.27 15.17
CA SER A 75 4.20 -6.45 14.57
C SER A 75 3.08 -6.30 15.60
N VAL A 76 3.24 -6.88 16.80
CA VAL A 76 2.32 -6.70 17.92
C VAL A 76 2.28 -5.23 18.35
N GLY A 77 3.44 -4.58 18.47
CA GLY A 77 3.53 -3.15 18.78
C GLY A 77 2.78 -2.27 17.77
N LEU A 78 2.94 -2.54 16.47
CA LEU A 78 2.23 -1.83 15.40
C LEU A 78 0.71 -2.07 15.48
N LEU A 79 0.26 -3.31 15.71
CA LEU A 79 -1.16 -3.61 15.88
C LEU A 79 -1.76 -2.88 17.09
N LEU A 80 -1.07 -2.89 18.23
CA LEU A 80 -1.49 -2.14 19.41
C LEU A 80 -1.59 -0.64 19.10
N PHE A 81 -0.58 -0.08 18.42
CA PHE A 81 -0.62 1.31 17.97
C PHE A 81 -1.82 1.57 17.04
N PHE A 82 -2.11 0.71 16.06
CA PHE A 82 -3.26 0.88 15.16
C PHE A 82 -4.59 0.84 15.92
N PHE A 83 -4.76 -0.11 16.84
CA PHE A 83 -5.98 -0.20 17.64
C PHE A 83 -6.17 1.02 18.53
N ILE A 84 -5.10 1.46 19.21
CA ILE A 84 -5.13 2.68 20.04
C ILE A 84 -5.45 3.89 19.16
N PHE A 85 -4.78 4.05 18.02
CA PHE A 85 -5.03 5.15 17.08
C PHE A 85 -6.49 5.19 16.63
N LEU A 86 -7.05 4.04 16.21
CA LEU A 86 -8.44 3.95 15.78
C LEU A 86 -9.42 4.32 16.90
N ARG A 87 -9.18 3.82 18.12
CA ARG A 87 -10.01 4.15 19.29
C ARG A 87 -9.94 5.63 19.65
N LEU A 88 -8.74 6.22 19.66
CA LEU A 88 -8.54 7.64 19.93
C LEU A 88 -9.19 8.54 18.86
N LYS A 89 -9.33 8.05 17.63
CA LYS A 89 -10.04 8.73 16.54
C LYS A 89 -11.54 8.41 16.49
N GLY A 90 -12.07 7.69 17.48
CA GLY A 90 -13.50 7.36 17.58
C GLY A 90 -13.98 6.34 16.56
N HIS A 91 -13.08 5.58 15.94
CA HIS A 91 -13.44 4.56 14.96
C HIS A 91 -13.84 3.25 15.64
N GLN A 92 -14.91 2.64 15.13
CA GLN A 92 -15.40 1.35 15.61
C GLN A 92 -14.55 0.20 15.05
N LEU A 93 -14.20 -0.77 15.90
CA LEU A 93 -13.47 -1.98 15.52
C LEU A 93 -14.43 -3.06 15.02
N THR A 94 -15.09 -2.80 13.91
CA THR A 94 -15.98 -3.77 13.26
C THR A 94 -15.18 -4.89 12.59
N GLN A 95 -15.84 -6.01 12.24
CA GLN A 95 -15.20 -7.08 11.47
C GLN A 95 -14.61 -6.57 10.14
N THR A 96 -15.29 -5.66 9.45
CA THR A 96 -14.77 -5.04 8.22
C THR A 96 -13.51 -4.22 8.48
N GLN A 97 -13.44 -3.51 9.61
CA GLN A 97 -12.25 -2.75 9.99
C GLN A 97 -11.07 -3.67 10.33
N VAL A 98 -11.31 -4.80 11.00
CA VAL A 98 -10.27 -5.80 11.27
C VAL A 98 -9.80 -6.46 9.97
N ALA A 99 -10.72 -6.84 9.08
CA ALA A 99 -10.39 -7.38 7.75
C ALA A 99 -9.60 -6.36 6.92
N TRP A 100 -9.90 -5.07 7.06
CA TRP A 100 -9.13 -4.00 6.45
C TRP A 100 -7.70 -3.93 6.98
N LEU A 101 -7.48 -4.00 8.29
CA LEU A 101 -6.11 -4.07 8.85
C LEU A 101 -5.33 -5.27 8.33
N GLY A 102 -5.98 -6.44 8.24
CA GLY A 102 -5.38 -7.64 7.65
C GLY A 102 -5.04 -7.44 6.17
N TYR A 103 -5.92 -6.79 5.41
CA TYR A 103 -5.65 -6.42 4.02
C TYR A 103 -4.47 -5.46 3.88
N LEU A 104 -4.34 -4.47 4.79
CA LEU A 104 -3.21 -3.55 4.77
C LEU A 104 -1.88 -4.27 5.00
N LEU A 105 -1.84 -5.28 5.88
CA LEU A 105 -0.66 -6.12 6.04
C LEU A 105 -0.38 -6.91 4.77
N PHE A 106 -1.40 -7.59 4.24
CA PHE A 106 -1.29 -8.37 3.01
C PHE A 106 -0.74 -7.55 1.85
N ILE A 107 -1.30 -6.36 1.60
CA ILE A 107 -0.87 -5.53 0.47
C ILE A 107 0.56 -5.02 0.68
N SER A 108 0.95 -4.65 1.91
CA SER A 108 2.34 -4.27 2.20
C SER A 108 3.33 -5.41 1.95
N VAL A 109 2.99 -6.66 2.30
CA VAL A 109 3.81 -7.83 1.94
C VAL A 109 3.93 -7.95 0.42
N VAL A 110 2.80 -8.00 -0.28
CA VAL A 110 2.76 -8.22 -1.74
C VAL A 110 3.52 -7.12 -2.48
N GLU A 111 3.31 -5.86 -2.11
CA GLU A 111 3.92 -4.72 -2.79
C GLU A 111 5.42 -4.63 -2.57
N GLU A 112 5.91 -4.89 -1.36
CA GLU A 112 7.36 -4.84 -1.10
C GLU A 112 8.08 -6.02 -1.77
N PHE A 113 7.52 -7.23 -1.72
CA PHE A 113 8.07 -8.35 -2.46
C PHE A 113 8.08 -8.08 -3.97
N ALA A 114 7.00 -7.59 -4.55
CA ALA A 114 6.92 -7.33 -5.98
C ALA A 114 7.85 -6.19 -6.42
N PHE A 115 7.75 -5.02 -5.81
CA PHE A 115 8.32 -3.78 -6.36
C PHE A 115 9.63 -3.36 -5.72
N ARG A 116 9.98 -3.85 -4.52
CA ARG A 116 11.26 -3.48 -3.88
C ARG A 116 12.28 -4.60 -4.04
N LEU A 117 11.82 -5.84 -4.07
CA LEU A 117 12.68 -7.00 -4.18
C LEU A 117 12.69 -7.59 -5.59
N MET A 118 11.63 -8.31 -5.97
CA MET A 118 11.64 -9.21 -7.13
C MET A 118 11.81 -8.46 -8.45
N LEU A 119 10.96 -7.47 -8.74
CA LEU A 119 11.02 -6.75 -10.01
C LEU A 119 12.35 -6.00 -10.20
N PRO A 120 12.87 -5.25 -9.21
CA PRO A 120 14.21 -4.68 -9.32
C PRO A 120 15.30 -5.74 -9.54
N SER A 121 15.29 -6.86 -8.81
CA SER A 121 16.29 -7.93 -8.98
C SER A 121 16.33 -8.49 -10.40
N LEU A 122 15.17 -8.65 -11.04
CA LEU A 122 15.07 -9.10 -12.43
C LEU A 122 15.63 -8.09 -13.43
N LEU A 123 15.54 -6.80 -13.13
CA LEU A 123 15.97 -5.72 -14.01
C LEU A 123 17.44 -5.32 -13.81
N VAL A 124 18.03 -5.59 -12.64
CA VAL A 124 19.40 -5.18 -12.28
C VAL A 124 20.42 -5.66 -13.31
N GLY A 125 20.30 -6.89 -13.82
CA GLY A 125 21.22 -7.44 -14.82
C GLY A 125 21.20 -6.70 -16.16
N VAL A 126 20.13 -5.97 -16.48
CA VAL A 126 19.94 -5.27 -17.76
C VAL A 126 20.28 -3.80 -17.66
N MET A 127 19.89 -3.13 -16.58
CA MET A 127 19.97 -1.65 -16.46
C MET A 127 20.68 -1.15 -15.21
N GLY A 128 21.20 -2.04 -14.37
CA GLY A 128 21.84 -1.70 -13.11
C GLY A 128 20.85 -1.34 -11.98
N ILE A 129 21.39 -1.18 -10.77
CA ILE A 129 20.61 -1.09 -9.53
C ILE A 129 19.71 0.16 -9.49
N ILE A 130 20.27 1.34 -9.76
CA ILE A 130 19.52 2.61 -9.63
C ILE A 130 18.39 2.67 -10.67
N PRO A 131 18.63 2.45 -11.98
CA PRO A 131 17.55 2.50 -12.97
C PRO A 131 16.48 1.43 -12.74
N ALA A 132 16.85 0.23 -12.30
CA ALA A 132 15.89 -0.83 -11.94
C ALA A 132 14.95 -0.40 -10.80
N ALA A 133 15.51 0.19 -9.73
CA ALA A 133 14.72 0.71 -8.62
C ALA A 133 13.80 1.86 -9.06
N VAL A 134 14.31 2.79 -9.88
CA VAL A 134 13.51 3.92 -10.40
C VAL A 134 12.35 3.41 -11.26
N LEU A 135 12.61 2.51 -12.21
CA LEU A 135 11.58 1.96 -13.10
C LEU A 135 10.50 1.21 -12.31
N SER A 136 10.92 0.38 -11.35
CA SER A 136 9.98 -0.34 -10.48
C SER A 136 9.08 0.63 -9.70
N ASN A 137 9.64 1.72 -9.15
CA ASN A 137 8.87 2.72 -8.42
C ASN A 137 7.94 3.54 -9.35
N VAL A 138 8.33 3.80 -10.60
CA VAL A 138 7.44 4.40 -11.60
C VAL A 138 6.24 3.50 -11.84
N LEU A 139 6.47 2.21 -12.10
CA LEU A 139 5.41 1.21 -12.31
C LEU A 139 4.48 1.12 -11.10
N PHE A 140 5.05 1.03 -9.90
CA PHE A 140 4.31 1.03 -8.64
C PHE A 140 3.35 2.22 -8.51
N ALA A 141 3.86 3.44 -8.72
CA ALA A 141 3.07 4.67 -8.67
C ALA A 141 2.01 4.73 -9.79
N SER A 142 2.33 4.28 -11.00
CA SER A 142 1.38 4.19 -12.11
C SER A 142 0.24 3.22 -11.82
N ILE A 143 0.52 2.07 -11.21
CA ILE A 143 -0.51 1.11 -10.83
C ILE A 143 -1.44 1.73 -9.78
N HIS A 144 -0.92 2.46 -8.79
CA HIS A 144 -1.75 3.22 -7.84
C HIS A 144 -2.64 4.25 -8.53
N TYR A 145 -2.08 4.97 -9.50
CA TYR A 145 -2.81 5.94 -10.30
C TYR A 145 -3.98 5.29 -11.06
N ILE A 146 -3.82 4.07 -11.56
CA ILE A 146 -4.84 3.38 -12.38
C ILE A 146 -5.84 2.61 -11.51
N THR A 147 -5.34 1.75 -10.63
CA THR A 147 -6.14 0.78 -9.86
C THR A 147 -6.90 1.44 -8.71
N LEU A 148 -6.24 2.32 -7.96
CA LEU A 148 -6.82 3.05 -6.83
C LEU A 148 -7.33 4.44 -7.20
N ARG A 149 -7.07 4.90 -8.43
CA ARG A 149 -7.43 6.26 -8.90
C ARG A 149 -6.87 7.35 -7.99
N TRP A 150 -5.63 7.18 -7.52
CA TRP A 150 -5.02 8.20 -6.66
C TRP A 150 -4.74 9.50 -7.41
N LYS A 151 -4.82 10.64 -6.72
CA LYS A 151 -4.38 11.92 -7.30
C LYS A 151 -2.90 11.82 -7.69
N LEU A 152 -2.49 12.51 -8.76
CA LEU A 152 -1.11 12.46 -9.27
C LEU A 152 -0.10 12.83 -8.17
N ILE A 153 -0.39 13.85 -7.36
CA ILE A 153 0.47 14.26 -6.25
C ILE A 153 0.71 13.14 -5.23
N ASN A 154 -0.28 12.29 -4.97
CA ASN A 154 -0.13 11.15 -4.07
C ASN A 154 0.70 10.04 -4.73
N CYS A 155 0.60 9.91 -6.05
CA CYS A 155 1.43 8.97 -6.83
C CYS A 155 2.90 9.42 -6.83
N LEU A 156 3.17 10.73 -6.94
CA LEU A 156 4.52 11.28 -6.74
C LEU A 156 5.01 11.00 -5.30
N GLY A 157 4.14 11.17 -4.30
CA GLY A 157 4.44 10.83 -2.92
C GLY A 157 4.88 9.38 -2.74
N VAL A 158 4.12 8.40 -3.27
CA VAL A 158 4.52 6.99 -3.18
C VAL A 158 5.67 6.60 -4.08
N PHE A 159 5.92 7.32 -5.17
CA PHE A 159 7.15 7.15 -5.94
C PHE A 159 8.36 7.47 -5.07
N PHE A 160 8.40 8.65 -4.42
CA PHE A 160 9.53 9.05 -3.57
C PHE A 160 9.61 8.23 -2.27
N GLY A 161 8.48 7.97 -1.61
CA GLY A 161 8.44 7.07 -0.46
C GLY A 161 8.95 5.68 -0.82
N GLY A 162 8.56 5.19 -1.99
CA GLY A 162 9.03 3.94 -2.55
C GLY A 162 10.53 3.91 -2.85
N MET A 163 11.10 4.99 -3.38
CA MET A 163 12.55 5.14 -3.52
C MET A 163 13.26 5.11 -2.16
N GLY A 164 12.67 5.72 -1.13
CA GLY A 164 13.15 5.64 0.25
C GLY A 164 13.16 4.20 0.78
N LEU A 165 12.09 3.43 0.53
CA LEU A 165 12.01 2.01 0.89
C LEU A 165 13.01 1.15 0.09
N SER A 166 13.21 1.42 -1.19
CA SER A 166 14.26 0.77 -1.99
C SER A 166 15.65 1.03 -1.40
N ARG A 167 15.92 2.25 -0.94
CA ARG A 167 17.19 2.59 -0.27
C ARG A 167 17.30 1.91 1.09
N LEU A 168 16.21 1.82 1.86
CA LEU A 168 16.16 1.10 3.11
C LEU A 168 16.54 -0.38 2.89
N LEU A 169 15.87 -1.05 1.96
CA LEU A 169 16.15 -2.45 1.60
C LEU A 169 17.62 -2.64 1.17
N SER A 170 18.14 -1.75 0.34
CA SER A 170 19.54 -1.83 -0.11
C SER A 170 20.57 -1.65 1.00
N ASN A 171 20.22 -1.00 2.11
CA ASN A 171 21.13 -0.75 3.22
C ASN A 171 21.00 -1.80 4.33
N THR A 172 19.81 -2.39 4.49
CA THR A 172 19.52 -3.34 5.57
C THR A 172 19.43 -4.79 5.10
N GLU A 173 19.22 -5.01 3.81
CA GLU A 173 18.96 -6.33 3.21
C GLU A 173 17.84 -7.08 3.95
N ASP A 174 16.85 -6.34 4.45
CA ASP A 174 15.81 -6.87 5.35
C ASP A 174 14.42 -6.52 4.79
N ILE A 175 13.82 -7.46 4.06
CA ILE A 175 12.50 -7.27 3.46
C ILE A 175 11.41 -7.19 4.53
N ALA A 176 11.58 -7.87 5.68
CA ALA A 176 10.59 -7.85 6.75
C ALA A 176 10.53 -6.48 7.42
N LEU A 177 11.67 -5.82 7.65
CA LEU A 177 11.71 -4.44 8.11
C LEU A 177 11.00 -3.51 7.13
N VAL A 178 11.28 -3.63 5.82
CA VAL A 178 10.65 -2.77 4.81
C VAL A 178 9.13 -2.97 4.78
N ILE A 179 8.65 -4.23 4.89
CA ILE A 179 7.23 -4.55 5.00
C ILE A 179 6.60 -3.88 6.23
N LEU A 180 7.25 -3.92 7.40
CA LEU A 180 6.72 -3.31 8.63
C LEU A 180 6.64 -1.79 8.52
N VAL A 181 7.66 -1.15 7.95
CA VAL A 181 7.67 0.30 7.69
C VAL A 181 6.57 0.67 6.70
N HIS A 182 6.42 -0.10 5.61
CA HIS A 182 5.37 0.13 4.65
C HIS A 182 3.99 -0.03 5.30
N TRP A 183 3.75 -1.11 6.04
CA TRP A 183 2.48 -1.37 6.73
C TRP A 183 2.06 -0.22 7.64
N PHE A 184 3.01 0.34 8.40
CA PHE A 184 2.79 1.53 9.21
C PHE A 184 2.28 2.73 8.38
N PHE A 185 2.96 3.07 7.29
CA PHE A 185 2.56 4.20 6.45
C PHE A 185 1.27 3.93 5.67
N THR A 186 1.02 2.71 5.21
CA THR A 186 -0.23 2.33 4.54
C THR A 186 -1.42 2.47 5.49
N PHE A 187 -1.25 2.10 6.76
CA PHE A 187 -2.22 2.37 7.80
C PHE A 187 -2.46 3.87 8.01
N LEU A 188 -1.42 4.69 8.20
CA LEU A 188 -1.61 6.14 8.39
C LEU A 188 -2.28 6.83 7.18
N ASN A 189 -2.01 6.32 5.98
CA ASN A 189 -2.60 6.82 4.75
C ASN A 189 -4.07 6.39 4.59
N THR A 190 -4.44 5.21 5.08
CA THR A 190 -5.77 4.64 4.92
C THR A 190 -6.22 3.88 6.18
N PRO A 191 -6.42 4.57 7.32
CA PRO A 191 -6.61 3.89 8.60
C PRO A 191 -7.95 3.16 8.68
N THR A 192 -8.96 3.63 7.96
CA THR A 192 -10.32 3.08 8.01
C THR A 192 -10.70 2.36 6.71
N SER A 193 -11.47 1.29 6.84
CA SER A 193 -12.02 0.57 5.69
C SER A 193 -12.85 1.49 4.78
N PRO A 194 -12.79 1.33 3.45
CA PRO A 194 -13.66 2.09 2.55
C PRO A 194 -15.12 1.66 2.77
N ASN A 195 -15.94 2.56 3.31
CA ASN A 195 -17.36 2.28 3.48
C ASN A 195 -18.22 3.56 3.42
N ARG A 196 -18.45 4.06 2.20
CA ARG A 196 -19.23 5.30 2.01
C ARG A 196 -20.76 5.08 2.10
N GLN A 197 -21.25 3.85 1.95
CA GLN A 197 -22.69 3.56 2.10
C GLN A 197 -23.18 3.72 3.55
N ALA A 198 -22.33 3.44 4.55
CA ALA A 198 -22.70 3.63 5.96
C ALA A 198 -22.71 5.09 6.41
N GLN A 199 -22.02 6.00 5.70
CA GLN A 199 -21.96 7.42 6.06
C GLN A 199 -23.11 8.23 5.48
N ALA A 200 -23.73 7.80 4.38
CA ALA A 200 -24.89 8.47 3.79
C ALA A 200 -26.19 8.23 4.58
N VAL A 201 -26.31 7.06 5.24
CA VAL A 201 -27.52 6.66 6.00
C VAL A 201 -27.57 7.28 7.41
N VAL A 202 -26.44 7.80 7.93
CA VAL A 202 -26.38 8.46 9.26
C VAL A 202 -26.61 9.97 9.16
N SER A 203 -26.64 10.52 7.94
CA SER A 203 -26.82 11.94 7.65
C SER A 203 -28.20 12.28 7.04
N GLU A 204 -29.14 11.34 7.04
CA GLU A 204 -30.56 11.55 6.68
C GLU A 204 -31.46 11.43 7.92
#